data_AF-A0AB37A973-F1
#
_entry.id   AF-A0AB37A973-F1
#
_cell.length_a   1.000
_cell.length_b   1.000
_cell.length_c   1.000
_cell.angle_alpha   90.00
_cell.angle_beta   90.00
_cell.angle_gamma   90.00
#
_symmetry.space_group_name_H-M   'P 1'
#
loop_
_entity.id
_entity.type
_entity.pdbx_description
1 polymer ?
#
loop_
_entity_poly.entity_id
_entity_poly.type
_entity_poly.pdbx_seq_one_letter_code
_entity_poly.pdbx_strand_id
1 'polypeptide(L)'
;MDDKEYFWLTQKKELKTKPKSRPLPKAKEKYLEAEETLFQELEEHRIGYRRKFQFESTKNWRFDFYIVKLNLLIEIAGSPWAVGRGGTKIANSFNKYDLALDRGYVFERLEPHQIESGYAINWIKRELERIEDGSDQTISSN
;
A
#
# COMPACT_ATOMS: atom_id res chain seq x y z
N MET A 1 -10.06 -33.71 37.67
CA MET A 1 -10.56 -34.60 36.60
C MET A 1 -9.49 -34.60 35.54
N ASP A 2 -9.07 -35.75 35.05
CA ASP A 2 -8.04 -35.84 34.02
C ASP A 2 -8.59 -35.35 32.66
N ASP A 3 -7.76 -34.69 31.83
CA ASP A 3 -8.19 -34.10 30.55
C ASP A 3 -8.86 -35.12 29.62
N LYS A 4 -8.40 -36.38 29.68
CA LYS A 4 -8.99 -37.48 28.92
C LYS A 4 -10.37 -37.83 29.44
N GLU A 5 -10.54 -37.87 30.75
CA GLU A 5 -11.79 -38.19 31.42
C GLU A 5 -12.87 -37.14 31.10
N TYR A 6 -12.52 -35.84 31.20
CA TYR A 6 -13.38 -34.74 30.78
C TYR A 6 -13.78 -34.82 29.29
N PHE A 7 -12.82 -35.12 28.41
CA PHE A 7 -13.10 -35.28 26.98
C PHE A 7 -14.01 -36.47 26.68
N TRP A 8 -13.80 -37.62 27.33
CA TRP A 8 -14.65 -38.81 27.13
C TRP A 8 -16.09 -38.55 27.56
N LEU A 9 -16.30 -37.83 28.66
CA LEU A 9 -17.63 -37.47 29.18
C LEU A 9 -18.33 -36.37 28.38
N THR A 10 -17.59 -35.38 27.86
CA THR A 10 -18.20 -34.17 27.26
C THR A 10 -18.03 -34.07 25.75
N GLN A 11 -17.17 -34.89 25.15
CA GLN A 11 -16.70 -34.79 23.77
C GLN A 11 -16.13 -33.40 23.41
N LYS A 12 -15.73 -32.63 24.43
CA LYS A 12 -15.17 -31.29 24.28
C LYS A 12 -13.74 -31.28 24.81
N LYS A 13 -12.84 -30.65 24.05
CA LYS A 13 -11.50 -30.34 24.54
C LYS A 13 -11.59 -29.12 25.46
N GLU A 14 -10.75 -29.08 26.48
CA GLU A 14 -10.68 -27.92 27.36
C GLU A 14 -10.43 -26.62 26.56
N LEU A 15 -10.97 -25.52 27.09
CA LEU A 15 -10.75 -24.19 26.53
C LEU A 15 -9.26 -23.88 26.53
N LYS A 16 -8.68 -23.73 25.33
CA LYS A 16 -7.28 -23.31 25.19
C LYS A 16 -7.08 -21.97 25.89
N THR A 17 -6.21 -21.95 26.90
CA THR A 17 -5.86 -20.74 27.68
C THR A 17 -5.07 -19.71 26.87
N LYS A 18 -4.42 -20.13 25.77
CA LYS A 18 -3.65 -19.23 24.90
C LYS A 18 -4.56 -18.51 23.89
N PRO A 19 -4.41 -17.18 23.72
CA PRO A 19 -5.16 -16.45 22.69
C PRO A 19 -4.84 -17.01 21.31
N LYS A 20 -5.88 -17.29 20.52
CA LYS A 20 -5.74 -17.79 19.14
C LYS A 20 -5.18 -16.72 18.18
N SER A 21 -5.23 -15.44 18.56
CA SER A 21 -4.75 -14.33 17.74
C SER A 21 -3.24 -14.14 17.89
N ARG A 22 -2.50 -14.40 16.81
CA ARG A 22 -1.12 -13.90 16.68
C ARG A 22 -1.17 -12.41 16.31
N PRO A 23 -0.33 -11.55 16.92
CA PRO A 23 -0.22 -10.16 16.51
C PRO A 23 0.20 -10.09 15.04
N LEU A 24 -0.18 -9.00 14.36
CA LEU A 24 0.27 -8.76 12.99
C LEU A 24 1.80 -8.67 12.97
N PRO A 25 2.48 -9.21 11.94
CA PRO A 25 3.90 -8.97 11.77
C PRO A 25 4.14 -7.45 11.72
N LYS A 26 5.11 -6.98 12.50
CA LYS A 26 5.53 -5.58 12.47
C LYS A 26 6.08 -5.24 11.08
N ALA A 27 5.98 -3.97 10.71
CA ALA A 27 6.63 -3.46 9.52
C ALA A 27 8.13 -3.72 9.56
N LYS A 28 8.73 -4.01 8.39
CA LYS A 28 10.18 -4.11 8.27
C LYS A 28 10.79 -2.72 8.42
N GLU A 29 11.93 -2.63 9.08
CA GLU A 29 12.69 -1.38 9.27
C GLU A 29 12.95 -0.66 7.95
N LYS A 30 13.43 -1.37 6.93
CA LYS A 30 13.62 -0.85 5.56
C LYS A 30 12.37 -0.21 4.95
N TYR A 31 11.18 -0.73 5.24
CA TYR A 31 9.95 -0.13 4.76
C TYR A 31 9.66 1.19 5.48
N LEU A 32 9.90 1.24 6.80
CA LEU A 32 9.66 2.44 7.60
C LEU A 32 10.63 3.57 7.19
N GLU A 33 11.90 3.23 6.98
CA GLU A 33 12.91 4.15 6.47
C GLU A 33 12.49 4.69 5.10
N ALA A 34 12.15 3.81 4.15
CA ALA A 34 11.74 4.24 2.82
C ALA A 34 10.43 5.04 2.79
N GLU A 35 9.43 4.70 3.64
CA GLU A 35 8.21 5.50 3.77
C GLU A 35 8.54 6.93 4.24
N GLU A 36 9.41 7.06 5.23
CA GLU A 36 9.82 8.36 5.77
C GLU A 36 10.68 9.15 4.78
N THR A 37 11.61 8.51 4.08
CA THR A 37 12.42 9.15 3.04
C THR A 37 11.55 9.72 1.93
N LEU A 38 10.63 8.93 1.37
CA LEU A 38 9.75 9.41 0.31
C LEU A 38 8.86 10.57 0.80
N PHE A 39 8.38 10.50 2.03
CA PHE A 39 7.60 11.57 2.65
C PHE A 39 8.40 12.89 2.71
N GLN A 40 9.65 12.84 3.18
CA GLN A 40 10.51 14.01 3.27
C GLN A 40 10.84 14.59 1.90
N GLU A 41 11.17 13.74 0.92
CA GLU A 41 11.44 14.16 -0.45
C GLU A 41 10.23 14.86 -1.09
N LEU A 42 9.02 14.32 -0.90
CA LEU A 42 7.80 14.92 -1.43
C LEU A 42 7.51 16.30 -0.79
N GLU A 43 7.72 16.46 0.51
CA GLU A 43 7.61 17.74 1.21
C GLU A 43 8.65 18.76 0.74
N GLU A 44 9.91 18.35 0.63
CA GLU A 44 11.02 19.21 0.17
C GLU A 44 10.74 19.77 -1.23
N HIS A 45 10.21 18.93 -2.11
CA HIS A 45 9.84 19.32 -3.47
C HIS A 45 8.44 19.93 -3.59
N ARG A 46 7.72 20.13 -2.48
CA ARG A 46 6.36 20.71 -2.42
C ARG A 46 5.36 20.00 -3.34
N ILE A 47 5.51 18.69 -3.47
CA ILE A 47 4.61 17.86 -4.27
C ILE A 47 3.39 17.53 -3.42
N GLY A 48 2.19 17.78 -3.92
CA GLY A 48 0.96 17.46 -3.18
C GLY A 48 0.72 15.95 -3.08
N TYR A 49 0.70 15.40 -1.86
CA TYR A 49 0.44 13.99 -1.61
C TYR A 49 -0.60 13.74 -0.50
N ARG A 50 -1.10 12.50 -0.43
CA ARG A 50 -1.84 11.96 0.72
C ARG A 50 -1.23 10.64 1.17
N ARG A 51 -1.01 10.48 2.48
CA ARG A 51 -0.53 9.21 3.06
C ARG A 51 -1.69 8.24 3.29
N LYS A 52 -1.39 6.94 3.21
CA LYS A 52 -2.30 5.84 3.55
C LYS A 52 -3.66 5.98 2.85
N PHE A 53 -3.62 6.33 1.58
CA PHE A 53 -4.80 6.69 0.82
C PHE A 53 -5.68 5.47 0.58
N GLN A 54 -6.94 5.60 0.97
CA GLN A 54 -8.01 4.64 0.72
C GLN A 54 -8.90 5.19 -0.38
N PHE A 55 -8.80 4.63 -1.57
CA PHE A 55 -9.56 5.08 -2.75
C PHE A 55 -10.98 4.49 -2.81
N GLU A 56 -11.20 3.36 -2.13
CA GLU A 56 -12.48 2.68 -2.06
C GLU A 56 -12.90 2.50 -0.59
N SER A 57 -14.05 3.05 -0.20
CA SER A 57 -14.50 3.04 1.19
C SER A 57 -15.02 1.66 1.62
N THR A 58 -15.56 0.90 0.67
CA THR A 58 -16.15 -0.43 0.93
C THR A 58 -15.10 -1.51 1.19
N LYS A 59 -13.87 -1.31 0.72
CA LYS A 59 -12.75 -2.24 0.88
C LYS A 59 -11.68 -1.62 1.76
N ASN A 60 -11.04 -2.41 2.60
CA ASN A 60 -9.95 -1.94 3.46
C ASN A 60 -8.60 -1.80 2.71
N TRP A 61 -8.65 -1.57 1.39
CA TRP A 61 -7.47 -1.44 0.55
C TRP A 61 -6.85 -0.06 0.71
N ARG A 62 -5.52 -0.02 0.79
CA ARG A 62 -4.76 1.21 0.94
C ARG A 62 -3.53 1.20 0.04
N PHE A 63 -3.14 2.39 -0.37
CA PHE A 63 -1.84 2.68 -0.94
C PHE A 63 -1.06 3.54 0.05
N ASP A 64 0.27 3.44 0.04
CA ASP A 64 1.11 4.15 1.01
C ASP A 64 1.09 5.65 0.73
N PHE A 65 1.13 6.04 -0.55
CA PHE A 65 1.00 7.42 -1.00
C PHE A 65 0.05 7.58 -2.19
N TYR A 66 -0.55 8.76 -2.29
CA TYR A 66 -1.29 9.23 -3.45
C TYR A 66 -0.77 10.61 -3.86
N ILE A 67 -0.22 10.73 -5.06
CA ILE A 67 0.26 11.98 -5.65
C ILE A 67 -0.89 12.62 -6.42
N VAL A 68 -1.40 13.73 -5.89
CA VAL A 68 -2.69 14.30 -6.32
C VAL A 68 -2.64 14.78 -7.76
N LYS A 69 -1.57 15.47 -8.15
CA LYS A 69 -1.44 16.08 -9.49
C LYS A 69 -1.29 15.04 -10.60
N LEU A 70 -0.70 13.88 -10.30
CA LEU A 70 -0.50 12.79 -11.26
C LEU A 70 -1.65 11.77 -11.28
N ASN A 71 -2.61 11.88 -10.36
CA ASN A 71 -3.55 10.82 -10.04
C ASN A 71 -2.86 9.45 -9.80
N LEU A 72 -1.69 9.47 -9.17
CA LEU A 72 -0.77 8.33 -9.04
C LEU A 72 -0.82 7.75 -7.63
N LEU A 73 -0.99 6.44 -7.53
CA LEU A 73 -0.97 5.66 -6.30
C LEU A 73 0.37 4.93 -6.17
N ILE A 74 1.03 5.08 -5.03
CA ILE A 74 2.33 4.46 -4.80
C ILE A 74 2.21 3.42 -3.69
N GLU A 75 2.75 2.23 -3.95
CA GLU A 75 2.88 1.15 -2.98
C GLU A 75 4.35 0.79 -2.76
N ILE A 76 4.79 0.81 -1.51
CA ILE A 76 6.15 0.45 -1.14
C ILE A 76 6.21 -1.04 -0.85
N ALA A 77 7.13 -1.73 -1.51
CA ALA A 77 7.35 -3.14 -1.30
C ALA A 77 7.73 -3.44 0.16
N GLY A 78 7.12 -4.49 0.70
CA GLY A 78 7.27 -4.82 2.12
C GLY A 78 6.32 -4.06 3.04
N SER A 79 5.39 -3.26 2.49
CA SER A 79 4.28 -2.68 3.26
C SER A 79 3.55 -3.78 4.05
N PRO A 80 3.30 -3.59 5.36
CA PRO A 80 2.54 -4.54 6.18
C PRO A 80 1.15 -4.84 5.61
N TRP A 81 0.64 -3.91 4.80
CA TRP A 81 -0.70 -3.92 4.23
C TRP A 81 -0.77 -4.62 2.87
N ALA A 82 0.37 -4.84 2.21
CA ALA A 82 0.44 -5.50 0.91
C ALA A 82 0.09 -7.00 0.99
N VAL A 83 0.20 -7.60 2.17
CA VAL A 83 -0.04 -9.04 2.38
C VAL A 83 -1.32 -9.28 3.18
N GLY A 84 -2.38 -9.66 2.49
CA GLY A 84 -3.59 -10.18 3.14
C GLY A 84 -3.27 -11.35 4.09
N ARG A 85 -4.03 -11.48 5.18
CA ARG A 85 -3.92 -12.63 6.10
C ARG A 85 -4.26 -13.92 5.34
N GLY A 86 -3.35 -14.90 5.36
CA GLY A 86 -3.71 -16.30 5.04
C GLY A 86 -3.43 -16.80 3.62
N GLY A 87 -2.56 -16.15 2.83
CA GLY A 87 -2.01 -16.80 1.62
C GLY A 87 -2.84 -16.70 0.34
N THR A 88 -4.05 -16.13 0.37
CA THR A 88 -4.79 -15.73 -0.85
C THR A 88 -4.21 -14.41 -1.39
N LYS A 89 -2.92 -14.45 -1.73
CA LYS A 89 -2.06 -13.27 -2.02
C LYS A 89 -2.33 -12.61 -3.38
N ILE A 90 -3.03 -13.31 -4.26
CA ILE A 90 -3.03 -13.00 -5.70
C ILE A 90 -4.41 -12.49 -6.14
N ALA A 91 -5.49 -13.23 -5.81
CA ALA A 91 -6.85 -12.88 -6.24
C ALA A 91 -7.38 -11.56 -5.63
N ASN A 92 -7.03 -11.25 -4.38
CA ASN A 92 -7.49 -10.01 -3.74
C ASN A 92 -6.68 -8.78 -4.21
N SER A 93 -5.47 -9.00 -4.70
CA SER A 93 -4.58 -7.94 -5.20
C SER A 93 -4.92 -7.56 -6.64
N PHE A 94 -5.25 -8.53 -7.51
CA PHE A 94 -5.71 -8.24 -8.87
C PHE A 94 -6.92 -7.29 -8.86
N ASN A 95 -7.95 -7.61 -8.08
CA ASN A 95 -9.13 -6.75 -7.97
C ASN A 95 -8.82 -5.34 -7.42
N LYS A 96 -7.76 -5.18 -6.60
CA LYS A 96 -7.35 -3.86 -6.08
C LYS A 96 -6.80 -2.97 -7.18
N TYR A 97 -5.88 -3.52 -7.97
CA TYR A 97 -5.21 -2.80 -9.04
C TYR A 97 -6.14 -2.53 -10.22
N ASP A 98 -6.94 -3.53 -10.62
CA ASP A 98 -7.92 -3.39 -11.68
C ASP A 98 -8.94 -2.29 -11.32
N LEU A 99 -9.46 -2.30 -10.08
CA LEU A 99 -10.37 -1.25 -9.63
C LEU A 99 -9.71 0.13 -9.58
N ALA A 100 -8.42 0.22 -9.23
CA ALA A 100 -7.70 1.49 -9.24
C ALA A 100 -7.61 2.06 -10.66
N LEU A 101 -7.27 1.21 -11.65
CA LEU A 101 -7.24 1.58 -13.06
C LEU A 101 -8.63 1.98 -13.57
N ASP A 102 -9.69 1.23 -13.23
CA ASP A 102 -11.08 1.55 -13.61
C ASP A 102 -11.55 2.90 -13.05
N ARG A 103 -11.01 3.31 -11.89
CA ARG A 103 -11.27 4.63 -11.29
C ARG A 103 -10.39 5.74 -11.89
N GLY A 104 -9.55 5.42 -12.85
CA GLY A 104 -8.66 6.34 -13.55
C GLY A 104 -7.35 6.63 -12.82
N TYR A 105 -7.03 5.90 -11.76
CA TYR A 105 -5.75 6.04 -11.08
C TYR A 105 -4.66 5.27 -11.83
N VAL A 106 -3.47 5.84 -11.88
CA VAL A 106 -2.26 5.08 -12.19
C VAL A 106 -1.70 4.55 -10.87
N PHE A 107 -1.05 3.40 -10.88
CA PHE A 107 -0.34 2.92 -9.69
C PHE A 107 1.06 2.42 -10.04
N GLU A 108 1.98 2.56 -9.10
CA GLU A 108 3.35 2.07 -9.23
C GLU A 108 3.79 1.42 -7.92
N ARG A 109 4.53 0.30 -8.03
CA ARG A 109 5.10 -0.38 -6.88
C ARG A 109 6.60 -0.11 -6.82
N LEU A 110 7.04 0.54 -5.75
CA LEU A 110 8.44 0.91 -5.53
C LEU A 110 9.09 -0.01 -4.51
N GLU A 111 10.31 -0.45 -4.79
CA GLU A 111 11.15 -1.13 -3.81
C GLU A 111 11.89 -0.10 -2.94
N PRO A 112 12.12 -0.37 -1.63
CA PRO A 112 12.80 0.56 -0.72
C PRO A 112 14.10 1.15 -1.28
N HIS A 113 14.92 0.33 -1.96
CA HIS A 113 16.19 0.78 -2.54
C HIS A 113 16.02 1.84 -3.66
N GLN A 114 14.87 1.87 -4.35
CA GLN A 114 14.57 2.88 -5.38
C GLN A 114 14.21 4.22 -4.75
N ILE A 115 13.70 4.20 -3.52
CA ILE A 115 13.40 5.41 -2.75
C ILE A 115 14.70 5.93 -2.14
N GLU A 116 15.45 5.07 -1.46
CA GLU A 116 16.74 5.43 -0.82
C GLU A 116 17.77 6.00 -1.81
N SER A 117 17.72 5.59 -3.08
CA SER A 117 18.61 6.10 -4.15
C SER A 117 18.13 7.41 -4.80
N GLY A 118 16.97 7.95 -4.40
CA GLY A 118 16.34 9.11 -5.01
C GLY A 118 15.78 8.85 -6.42
N TYR A 119 15.75 7.59 -6.88
CA TYR A 119 15.18 7.24 -8.18
C TYR A 119 13.67 7.55 -8.21
N ALA A 120 12.95 7.18 -7.14
CA ALA A 120 11.52 7.38 -7.03
C ALA A 120 11.11 8.84 -7.23
N ILE A 121 11.72 9.75 -6.46
CA ILE A 121 11.40 11.17 -6.53
C ILE A 121 11.76 11.79 -7.89
N ASN A 122 12.91 11.43 -8.45
CA ASN A 122 13.33 11.91 -9.77
C ASN A 122 12.39 11.42 -10.87
N TRP A 123 11.85 10.21 -10.74
CA TRP A 123 10.84 9.69 -11.65
C TRP A 123 9.50 10.43 -11.51
N ILE A 124 9.03 10.70 -10.28
CA ILE A 124 7.81 11.49 -10.05
C ILE A 124 7.93 12.90 -10.65
N LYS A 125 9.07 13.57 -10.47
CA LYS A 125 9.32 14.91 -11.05
C LYS A 125 9.23 14.91 -12.57
N ARG A 126 9.92 13.96 -13.22
CA ARG A 126 9.85 13.82 -14.68
C ARG A 126 8.43 13.58 -15.18
N GLU A 127 7.62 12.85 -14.43
CA GLU A 127 6.22 12.62 -14.80
C GLU A 127 5.37 13.88 -14.61
N LEU A 128 5.66 14.70 -13.59
CA LEU A 128 5.02 16.01 -13.42
C LEU A 128 5.39 16.97 -14.55
N GLU A 129 6.66 17.03 -14.93
CA GLU A 129 7.17 17.85 -16.05
C GLU A 129 6.46 17.47 -17.36
N ARG A 130 6.29 16.17 -17.64
CA ARG A 130 5.58 15.70 -18.84
C ARG A 130 4.13 16.17 -18.94
N ILE A 131 3.42 16.24 -17.81
CA ILE A 131 2.03 16.75 -17.79
C ILE A 131 2.00 18.26 -18.01
N GLU A 132 2.97 18.98 -17.46
CA GLU A 132 3.12 20.43 -17.69
C GLU A 132 3.40 20.72 -19.17
N ASP A 133 4.43 20.09 -19.75
CA ASP A 133 4.81 20.28 -21.16
C ASP A 133 3.72 19.82 -22.15
N GLY A 134 2.99 18.76 -21.82
CA GLY A 134 1.89 18.25 -22.65
C GLY A 134 0.68 19.17 -22.70
N SER A 135 0.53 20.06 -21.71
CA SER A 135 -0.60 21.00 -21.65
C SER A 135 -0.45 22.23 -22.57
N ASP A 136 0.76 22.49 -23.06
CA ASP A 136 1.07 23.66 -23.91
C ASP A 136 0.75 23.48 -25.41
N GLN A 137 0.27 22.30 -25.85
CA GLN A 137 0.19 21.95 -27.28
C GLN A 137 -1.17 22.17 -27.98
N THR A 138 -2.23 22.66 -27.34
CA THR A 138 -3.52 22.81 -28.06
C THR A 138 -4.39 23.98 -27.61
N ILE A 139 -4.15 25.19 -28.13
CA ILE A 139 -5.21 26.04 -28.70
C ILE A 139 -4.62 26.88 -29.85
N SER A 140 -4.58 26.32 -31.07
CA SER A 140 -4.54 27.13 -32.28
C SER A 140 -5.94 27.72 -32.45
N SER A 141 -6.10 29.00 -32.11
CA SER A 141 -7.33 29.74 -32.37
C SER A 141 -7.41 30.00 -33.87
N ASN A 142 -8.37 29.36 -34.55
CA ASN A 142 -8.86 29.80 -35.85
C ASN A 142 -9.95 30.85 -35.65
#